data_AF-A0A223E477-F1
#
_entry.id   AF-A0A223E477-F1
#
_cell.length_a   1.000
_cell.length_b   1.000
_cell.length_c   1.000
_cell.angle_alpha   90.00
_cell.angle_beta   90.00
_cell.angle_gamma   90.00
#
_symmetry.space_group_name_H-M   'P 1'
#
loop_
_entity.id
_entity.type
_entity.pdbx_description
1 polymer ?
#
loop_
_entity_poly.entity_id
_entity_poly.type
_entity_poly.pdbx_seq_one_letter_code
_entity_poly.pdbx_strand_id
1 'polypeptide(L)' 'MKPAKQYYELFKEVPTGLTKGIAALLLFDYKEDPEAIELQETIKKVGMEGALFQYSQLEKEHPLVAAIQKQVEWLKESK' A
#
# COMPACT_ATOMS: atom_id res chain seq x y z
N MET A 1 -0.85 -5.67 -6.59
CA MET A 1 -0.60 -4.25 -7.00
C MET A 1 -0.49 -3.98 -8.50
N LYS A 2 -0.51 -4.99 -9.40
CA LYS A 2 -0.52 -4.78 -10.87
C LYS A 2 -1.58 -3.77 -11.39
N PRO A 3 -2.86 -3.80 -10.98
CA PRO A 3 -3.87 -2.91 -11.57
C PRO A 3 -3.62 -1.42 -11.29
N ALA A 4 -3.08 -1.06 -10.12
CA ALA A 4 -2.81 0.34 -9.78
C ALA A 4 -1.62 0.92 -10.57
N LYS A 5 -0.57 0.12 -10.78
CA LYS A 5 0.57 0.51 -11.60
C LYS A 5 0.18 0.70 -13.07
N GLN A 6 -0.51 -0.30 -13.63
CA GLN A 6 -0.97 -0.24 -15.02
C GLN A 6 -1.90 0.95 -15.27
N TYR A 7 -2.81 1.24 -14.32
CA TYR A 7 -3.66 2.44 -14.41
C TYR A 7 -2.82 3.72 -14.46
N TYR A 8 -1.86 3.87 -13.55
CA TYR A 8 -0.99 5.04 -13.54
C TYR A 8 -0.13 5.15 -14.82
N GLU A 9 0.35 4.03 -15.36
CA GLU A 9 1.13 4.04 -16.60
C GLU A 9 0.30 4.49 -17.81
N LEU A 10 -0.96 4.04 -17.90
CA LEU A 10 -1.88 4.34 -18.99
C LEU A 10 -2.46 5.75 -18.93
N PHE A 11 -2.86 6.20 -17.73
CA PHE A 11 -3.62 7.43 -17.54
C PHE A 11 -2.78 8.55 -16.92
N LYS A 12 -1.60 8.25 -16.37
CA LYS A 12 -0.77 9.19 -15.58
C LYS A 12 -1.51 9.81 -14.40
N GLU A 13 -2.54 9.10 -13.92
CA GLU A 13 -3.40 9.51 -12.83
C GLU A 13 -3.36 8.49 -11.69
N VAL A 14 -3.50 8.98 -10.45
CA VAL A 14 -3.54 8.14 -9.26
C VAL A 14 -4.97 7.56 -9.11
N PRO A 15 -5.14 6.23 -9.13
CA PRO A 15 -6.45 5.61 -8.95
C PRO A 15 -6.85 5.60 -7.46
N THR A 16 -7.55 6.65 -7.00
CA THR A 16 -7.91 6.84 -5.59
C THR A 16 -8.63 5.63 -4.97
N GLY A 17 -9.50 4.95 -5.72
CA GLY A 17 -10.18 3.74 -5.23
C GLY A 17 -9.21 2.59 -4.95
N LEU A 18 -8.20 2.41 -5.81
CA LEU A 18 -7.20 1.37 -5.63
C LEU A 18 -6.22 1.72 -4.51
N THR A 19 -5.83 2.99 -4.36
CA THR A 19 -4.96 3.40 -3.25
C THR A 19 -5.64 3.22 -1.90
N LYS A 20 -6.97 3.39 -1.81
CA LYS A 20 -7.76 3.08 -0.61
C LYS A 20 -7.80 1.60 -0.28
N GLY A 21 -8.00 0.73 -1.27
CA GLY A 21 -7.94 -0.71 -1.07
C GLY A 21 -6.56 -1.18 -0.59
N ILE A 22 -5.49 -0.66 -1.20
CA ILE A 22 -4.11 -0.97 -0.80
C ILE A 22 -3.82 -0.46 0.62
N ALA A 23 -4.25 0.76 0.95
CA ALA A 23 -4.11 1.30 2.29
C ALA A 23 -4.82 0.44 3.35
N ALA A 24 -6.03 -0.05 3.06
CA ALA A 24 -6.76 -0.95 3.95
C ALA A 24 -6.03 -2.29 4.12
N LEU A 25 -5.46 -2.85 3.04
CA LEU A 25 -4.66 -4.08 3.08
C LEU A 25 -3.40 -3.90 3.95
N LEU A 26 -2.69 -2.77 3.83
CA LEU A 26 -1.50 -2.49 4.65
C LEU A 26 -1.84 -2.31 6.14
N LEU A 27 -3.07 -1.94 6.45
CA LEU A 27 -3.59 -1.82 7.82
C LEU A 27 -4.26 -3.09 8.33
N PHE A 28 -4.40 -4.11 7.47
CA PHE A 28 -5.05 -5.36 7.84
C PHE A 28 -4.13 -6.17 8.74
N ASP A 29 -4.55 -6.33 9.99
CA ASP A 29 -3.87 -7.11 11.01
C ASP A 29 -4.80 -8.25 11.45
N TYR A 30 -4.59 -9.43 10.89
CA TYR A 30 -5.39 -10.62 11.17
C TYR A 30 -4.50 -11.79 11.54
N LYS A 31 -4.65 -12.27 12.79
CA LYS A 31 -3.72 -13.21 13.43
C LYS A 31 -3.84 -14.66 12.95
N GLU A 32 -4.87 -14.97 12.18
CA GLU A 32 -5.08 -16.31 11.62
C GLU A 32 -4.68 -16.38 10.15
N ASP A 33 -4.31 -15.24 9.55
CA ASP A 33 -3.80 -15.16 8.18
C ASP A 33 -2.27 -15.00 8.20
N PRO A 34 -1.51 -16.04 7.84
CA PRO A 34 -0.05 -15.99 7.84
C PRO A 34 0.50 -14.96 6.86
N GLU A 35 -0.20 -14.65 5.76
CA GLU A 35 0.22 -13.60 4.82
C GLU A 35 0.05 -12.21 5.45
N ALA A 36 -1.04 -11.99 6.19
CA ALA A 36 -1.24 -10.75 6.94
C ALA A 36 -0.15 -10.57 8.02
N ILE A 37 0.21 -11.63 8.75
CA ILE A 37 1.29 -11.59 9.74
C ILE A 37 2.62 -11.22 9.07
N GLU A 38 2.99 -11.91 7.98
CA GLU A 38 4.24 -11.65 7.26
C GLU A 38 4.30 -10.22 6.73
N LEU A 39 3.18 -9.71 6.20
CA LEU A 39 3.08 -8.33 5.72
C LEU A 39 3.30 -7.34 6.87
N GLN A 40 2.65 -7.54 8.02
CA GLN A 40 2.80 -6.66 9.18
C GLN A 40 4.22 -6.70 9.75
N GLU A 41 4.86 -7.87 9.80
CA GLU A 41 6.26 -8.00 10.21
C GLU A 41 7.21 -7.30 9.22
N THR A 42 6.97 -7.44 7.92
CA THR A 42 7.74 -6.75 6.89
C THR A 42 7.60 -5.24 7.03
N ILE A 43 6.37 -4.71 7.19
CA ILE A 43 6.13 -3.29 7.40
C ILE A 43 6.85 -2.78 8.66
N LYS A 44 6.85 -3.56 9.76
CA LYS A 44 7.60 -3.20 10.99
C LYS A 44 9.11 -3.16 10.77
N LYS A 45 9.64 -4.06 9.93
CA LYS A 45 11.08 -4.22 9.68
C LYS A 45 11.64 -3.19 8.70
N VAL A 46 10.95 -2.95 7.59
CA VAL A 46 11.46 -2.12 6.48
C VAL A 46 10.62 -0.86 6.20
N GLY A 47 9.58 -0.62 6.99
CA GLY A 47 8.63 0.46 6.77
C GLY A 47 7.65 0.16 5.63
N MET A 48 6.63 1.00 5.51
CA MET A 48 5.57 0.86 4.50
C MET A 48 6.10 0.96 3.07
N GLU A 49 6.99 1.91 2.80
CA GLU A 49 7.58 2.10 1.47
C GLU A 49 8.47 0.91 1.08
N GLY A 50 9.22 0.37 2.04
CA GLY A 50 10.02 -0.84 1.85
C GLY A 50 9.16 -2.06 1.52
N ALA A 51 8.04 -2.24 2.23
CA ALA A 51 7.09 -3.31 1.94
C ALA A 51 6.43 -3.15 0.56
N LEU A 52 6.00 -1.92 0.21
CA LEU A 52 5.46 -1.62 -1.13
C LEU A 52 6.48 -1.94 -2.23
N PHE A 53 7.74 -1.57 -2.03
CA PHE A 53 8.80 -1.93 -2.96
C PHE A 53 9.01 -3.45 -3.04
N GLN A 54 9.09 -4.15 -1.92
CA GLN A 54 9.34 -5.60 -1.87
C GLN A 54 8.23 -6.40 -2.57
N TYR A 55 6.96 -6.11 -2.28
CA TYR A 55 5.83 -6.89 -2.79
C TYR A 55 5.31 -6.44 -4.16
N SER A 56 5.69 -5.25 -4.61
CA SER A 56 5.16 -4.70 -5.88
C SER A 56 6.17 -4.04 -6.79
N GLN A 57 7.44 -3.98 -6.39
CA GLN A 57 8.50 -3.25 -7.08
C GLN A 57 8.14 -1.79 -7.32
N LEU A 58 7.33 -1.20 -6.44
CA LEU A 58 6.93 0.21 -6.54
C LEU A 58 8.04 1.06 -5.94
N GLU A 59 8.74 1.81 -6.78
CA GLU A 59 9.77 2.76 -6.36
C GLU A 59 9.22 3.72 -5.30
N LYS A 60 10.05 4.03 -4.30
CA LYS A 60 9.64 4.89 -3.17
C LYS A 60 9.19 6.27 -3.64
N GLU A 61 9.82 6.80 -4.69
CA GLU A 61 9.52 8.10 -5.28
C GLU A 61 8.28 8.09 -6.19
N HIS A 62 7.66 6.92 -6.40
CA HIS A 62 6.49 6.82 -7.27
C HIS A 62 5.27 7.51 -6.64
N PRO A 63 4.50 8.34 -7.37
CA PRO A 63 3.38 9.11 -6.80
C PRO A 63 2.29 8.27 -6.10
N LEU A 64 2.13 7.01 -6.53
CA LEU A 64 1.26 6.04 -5.87
C LEU A 64 1.67 5.77 -4.41
N VAL A 65 2.96 5.78 -4.07
CA VAL A 65 3.44 5.54 -2.70
C VAL A 65 2.91 6.64 -1.78
N ALA A 66 3.13 7.90 -2.15
CA ALA A 66 2.64 9.05 -1.40
C ALA A 66 1.10 9.05 -1.27
N ALA A 67 0.39 8.67 -2.34
CA ALA A 67 -1.06 8.57 -2.32
C ALA A 67 -1.59 7.46 -1.40
N ILE A 68 -0.89 6.31 -1.34
CA ILE A 68 -1.22 5.21 -0.42
C ILE A 68 -0.97 5.64 1.02
N GLN A 69 0.16 6.28 1.32
CA GLN A 69 0.49 6.77 2.66
C GLN A 69 -0.58 7.74 3.19
N LYS A 70 -0.94 8.75 2.38
CA LYS A 70 -2.01 9.70 2.73
C LYS A 70 -3.33 8.99 3.04
N GLN A 71 -3.64 7.94 2.28
CA GLN A 71 -4.87 7.18 2.47
C GLN A 71 -4.82 6.27 3.70
N VAL A 72 -3.63 5.76 4.07
CA VAL A 72 -3.39 5.05 5.33
C VAL A 72 -3.60 5.99 6.53
N GLU A 73 -3.03 7.19 6.48
CA GLU A 73 -3.21 8.21 7.52
C GLU A 73 -4.69 8.54 7.70
N TRP A 74 -5.39 8.85 6.60
CA TRP A 74 -6.82 9.11 6.62
C TRP A 74 -7.64 7.95 7.21
N LEU A 75 -7.29 6.70 6.90
CA LEU A 75 -7.98 5.51 7.44
C LEU A 75 -7.71 5.31 8.94
N LYS A 76 -6.53 5.72 9.43
CA LYS A 76 -6.22 5.68 10.87
C LYS A 76 -6.97 6.77 11.64
N GLU A 77 -7.10 7.96 11.07
CA GLU A 77 -7.83 9.08 11.69
C GLU A 77 -9.36 8.92 11.63
N SER A 78 -9.87 8.19 10.65
CA SER A 78 -11.31 7.92 10.49
C SER A 78 -11.83 6.74 11.33
N LYS A 79 -11.02 6.22 12.25
CA LYS A 79 -11.29 5.02 13.06
C LYS A 79 -11.47 5.39 14.53
#